data_AF-A0A930T5I1-F1
#
_entry.id   AF-A0A930T5I1-F1
#
_cell.length_a   1.000
_cell.length_b   1.000
_cell.length_c   1.000
_cell.angle_alpha   90.00
_cell.angle_beta   90.00
_cell.angle_gamma   90.00
#
_symmetry.space_group_name_H-M   'P 1'
#
loop_
_entity.id
_entity.type
_entity.pdbx_description
1 polymer ?
#
loop_
_entity_poly.entity_id
_entity_poly.type
_entity_poly.pdbx_seq_one_letter_code
_entity_poly.pdbx_strand_id
1 'polypeptide(L)' 'MSNTTLQAIKEVPQKIINFISGAVARIFAPRDDDYPESGVQPFEGDPADKKHY' A
#
# COMPACT_ATOMS: atom_id res chain seq x y z
N MET A 1 38.78 -6.61 -19.22
CA MET A 1 37.87 -6.18 -18.13
C MET A 1 38.24 -7.01 -16.91
N SER A 2 38.57 -6.39 -15.77
CA SER A 2 39.05 -7.11 -14.58
C SER A 2 37.89 -7.67 -13.76
N ASN A 3 38.11 -8.77 -13.03
CA ASN A 3 37.10 -9.44 -12.22
C ASN A 3 36.43 -8.48 -11.21
N THR A 4 37.20 -7.55 -10.66
CA THR A 4 36.74 -6.51 -9.72
C THR A 4 35.70 -5.58 -10.34
N THR A 5 35.88 -5.19 -11.61
CA THR A 5 34.91 -4.35 -12.34
C THR A 5 33.60 -5.10 -12.59
N LEU A 6 33.66 -6.41 -12.90
CA LEU A 6 32.44 -7.22 -13.04
C LEU A 6 31.67 -7.35 -11.73
N GLN A 7 32.36 -7.50 -10.60
CA GLN A 7 31.71 -7.60 -9.29
C GLN A 7 31.03 -6.29 -8.91
N ALA A 8 31.72 -5.15 -9.10
CA ALA A 8 31.14 -3.84 -8.83
C ALA A 8 29.86 -3.57 -9.65
N ILE A 9 29.85 -3.98 -10.92
CA ILE A 9 28.67 -3.86 -11.80
C ILE A 9 27.49 -4.73 -11.31
N LYS A 10 27.75 -5.87 -10.65
CA LYS A 10 26.70 -6.74 -10.09
C LYS A 10 26.20 -6.24 -8.73
N GLU A 11 27.09 -5.72 -7.89
CA GLU A 11 26.74 -5.29 -6.53
C GLU A 11 25.87 -4.03 -6.49
N VAL A 12 26.12 -3.08 -7.39
CA VAL A 12 25.40 -1.79 -7.40
C VAL A 12 23.89 -1.97 -7.64
N PRO A 13 23.43 -2.69 -8.68
CA PRO A 13 22.01 -2.96 -8.89
C PRO A 13 21.37 -3.72 -7.73
N GLN A 14 22.07 -4.70 -7.15
CA GLN A 14 21.54 -5.49 -6.03
C GLN A 14 21.27 -4.61 -4.79
N LYS A 15 22.19 -3.68 -4.48
CA LYS A 15 22.02 -2.74 -3.36
C LYS A 15 20.83 -1.81 -3.59
N ILE A 16 20.63 -1.34 -4.82
CA ILE A 16 19.48 -0.49 -5.19
C ILE A 16 18.16 -1.25 -5.04
N ILE A 17 18.08 -2.46 -5.60
CA ILE A 17 16.88 -3.30 -5.50
C ILE A 17 16.53 -3.57 -4.04
N ASN A 18 17.52 -3.94 -3.21
CA ASN A 18 17.30 -4.18 -1.78
C ASN A 18 16.84 -2.92 -1.02
N PHE A 19 17.30 -1.73 -1.43
CA PHE A 19 16.90 -0.46 -0.81
C PHE A 19 15.45 -0.08 -1.15
N ILE A 20 15.03 -0.26 -2.40
CA ILE A 20 13.70 0.16 -2.86
C ILE A 20 12.60 -0.92 -2.65
N SER A 21 12.97 -2.20 -2.55
CA SER A 21 12.01 -3.32 -2.50
C SER A 21 11.05 -3.22 -1.32
N GLY A 22 11.51 -2.80 -0.14
CA GLY A 22 10.67 -2.63 1.04
C GLY A 22 9.61 -1.54 0.89
N ALA A 23 9.97 -0.41 0.26
CA ALA A 23 9.04 0.68 -0.01
C ALA A 23 8.01 0.30 -1.08
N VAL A 24 8.45 -0.36 -2.16
CA VAL A 24 7.58 -0.90 -3.20
C VAL A 24 6.59 -1.90 -2.60
N ALA A 25 7.07 -2.83 -1.78
CA ALA A 25 6.22 -3.80 -1.10
C ALA A 25 5.19 -3.10 -0.20
N ARG A 26 5.55 -2.04 0.52
CA ARG A 26 4.57 -1.31 1.36
C ARG A 26 3.52 -0.56 0.54
N ILE A 27 3.89 0.04 -0.59
CA ILE A 27 2.96 0.85 -1.40
C ILE A 27 2.05 -0.02 -2.26
N PHE A 28 2.59 -1.10 -2.81
CA PHE A 28 1.92 -1.95 -3.80
C PHE A 28 1.53 -3.33 -3.26
N ALA A 29 1.79 -3.64 -1.98
CA ALA A 29 1.20 -4.83 -1.37
C ALA A 29 -0.32 -4.71 -1.41
N PRO A 30 -1.03 -5.85 -1.54
CA PRO A 30 -2.44 -5.91 -1.22
C PRO A 30 -2.69 -5.18 0.10
N ARG A 31 -3.69 -4.30 0.10
CA ARG A 31 -4.09 -3.60 1.31
C ARG A 31 -4.48 -4.67 2.33
N ASP A 32 -3.78 -4.71 3.47
CA ASP A 32 -4.21 -5.48 4.63
C ASP A 32 -5.37 -4.70 5.25
N ASP A 33 -6.50 -4.82 4.58
CA ASP A 33 -7.69 -4.08 4.81
C ASP A 33 -8.68 -5.07 5.39
N ASP A 34 -8.81 -5.01 6.71
CA ASP A 34 -9.90 -5.64 7.46
C ASP A 34 -11.19 -4.81 7.31
N TYR A 35 -11.33 -4.00 6.25
CA TYR A 35 -12.58 -3.32 5.99
C TYR A 35 -13.54 -4.39 5.46
N PRO A 36 -14.68 -4.58 6.14
CA PRO A 36 -15.62 -5.62 5.73
C PRO A 36 -16.08 -5.33 4.29
N GLU A 37 -16.23 -6.39 3.48
CA GLU A 37 -16.72 -6.29 2.09
C GLU A 37 -18.05 -5.52 2.00
N SER A 38 -18.78 -5.44 3.11
CA SER A 38 -19.90 -4.53 3.32
C SER A 38 -19.79 -3.81 4.68
N GLY A 39 -20.02 -2.50 4.68
CA GLY A 39 -20.31 -1.75 5.89
C GLY A 39 -21.81 -1.78 6.17
N VAL A 40 -22.21 -1.90 7.43
CA VAL A 40 -23.56 -1.47 7.84
C VAL A 40 -23.58 0.06 7.78
N GLN A 41 -24.56 0.64 7.09
CA GLN A 41 -24.74 2.09 7.13
C GLN A 41 -25.01 2.48 8.59
N PRO A 42 -24.21 3.38 9.19
CA PRO A 42 -24.35 3.71 10.62
C PRO A 42 -25.63 4.49 10.95
N PHE A 43 -26.42 4.88 9.96
CA PHE A 43 -27.68 5.60 10.17
C PHE A 43 -28.84 4.82 9.54
N GLU A 44 -29.46 3.95 10.34
CA GLU A 44 -30.87 3.57 10.20
C GLU A 44 -31.77 4.62 10.90
N GLY A 45 -31.31 5.87 11.02
CA GLY A 45 -32.05 6.91 11.71
C GLY A 45 -33.32 7.25 10.94
N ASP A 46 -34.47 7.16 11.61
CA ASP A 46 -35.73 7.65 11.07
C ASP A 46 -35.54 9.05 10.46
N PRO A 47 -36.13 9.34 9.28
CA PRO A 47 -36.06 10.67 8.70
C PRO A 47 -36.47 11.70 9.76
N ALA A 48 -35.69 12.79 9.90
CA ALA A 48 -36.03 13.84 10.83
C ALA A 48 -37.48 14.29 10.60
N ASP A 49 -38.28 14.34 11.67
CA ASP A 49 -39.67 14.75 11.61
C ASP A 49 -39.78 16.05 10.82
N LYS A 50 -40.66 16.05 9.80
CA LYS A 50 -40.96 17.27 9.05
C LYS A 50 -41.53 18.29 10.02
N LYS A 51 -40.74 19.29 10.38
CA LYS A 51 -41.26 20.49 11.03
C LYS A 51 -42.14 21.22 10.02
N HIS A 52 -43.45 21.10 10.19
CA HIS A 52 -44.40 22.01 9.58
C HIS A 52 -44.22 23.37 10.25
N TYR A 53 -43.63 24.32 9.52
CA TYR A 53 -43.64 25.74 9.85
C TYR A 53 -44.99 26.35 9.51
#